data_AF-A0A109RT87-F1
#
_entry.id   AF-A0A109RT87-F1
#
_cell.length_a   1.000
_cell.length_b   1.000
_cell.length_c   1.000
_cell.angle_alpha   90.00
_cell.angle_beta   90.00
_cell.angle_gamma   90.00
#
_symmetry.space_group_name_H-M   'P 1'
#
loop_
_entity.id
_entity.type
_entity.pdbx_description
1 polymer ?
#
loop_
_entity_poly.entity_id
_entity_poly.type
_entity_poly.pdbx_seq_one_letter_code
_entity_poly.pdbx_strand_id
1 'polypeptide(L)'
;MDMIGNLLLIVFMMVLAYAVWRCSHWFWRRSPTLNEYLAKHVACKGEGVVGCYRCGTFYPLTKEHLYAVRCKTLCSCCKTVLWRSEV
;
A
#
# COMPACT_ATOMS: atom_id res chain seq x y z
N MET A 1 15.77 -14.87 -34.61
CA MET A 1 15.46 -13.85 -33.58
C MET A 1 16.66 -12.95 -33.45
N ASP A 2 16.58 -11.76 -34.04
CA ASP A 2 17.69 -10.81 -34.10
C ASP A 2 18.09 -10.30 -32.72
N MET A 3 19.40 -10.37 -32.42
CA MET A 3 20.00 -9.99 -31.14
C MET A 3 19.62 -8.54 -30.73
N ILE A 4 19.46 -7.66 -31.72
CA ILE A 4 19.05 -6.25 -31.55
C ILE A 4 17.59 -6.14 -31.09
N GLY A 5 16.69 -6.96 -31.64
CA GLY A 5 15.27 -6.95 -31.25
C GLY A 5 15.07 -7.40 -29.80
N ASN A 6 15.82 -8.41 -29.37
CA ASN A 6 15.80 -8.88 -27.98
C ASN A 6 16.35 -7.81 -27.01
N LEU A 7 17.41 -7.09 -27.40
CA LEU A 7 17.99 -6.02 -26.59
C LEU A 7 16.99 -4.87 -26.37
N LEU A 8 16.30 -4.44 -27.43
CA LEU A 8 15.28 -3.39 -27.35
C LEU A 8 14.10 -3.80 -26.46
N LEU A 9 13.68 -5.06 -26.54
CA LEU A 9 12.61 -5.59 -25.70
C LEU A 9 12.99 -5.62 -24.22
N ILE A 10 14.24 -6.00 -23.90
CA ILE A 10 14.76 -5.96 -22.52
C ILE A 10 14.78 -4.52 -21.98
N VAL A 11 15.30 -3.56 -22.77
CA VAL A 11 15.33 -2.15 -22.38
C VAL A 11 13.92 -1.61 -22.14
N PHE A 12 12.97 -1.92 -23.03
CA PHE A 12 11.58 -1.51 -22.87
C PHE A 12 10.95 -2.07 -21.58
N MET A 13 11.17 -3.36 -21.30
CA MET A 13 10.69 -3.98 -20.06
C MET A 13 11.32 -3.36 -18.81
N MET A 14 12.61 -3.00 -18.84
CA MET A 14 13.26 -2.30 -17.73
C MET A 14 12.69 -0.90 -17.50
N VAL A 15 12.41 -0.14 -18.57
CA VAL A 15 11.80 1.19 -18.47
C VAL A 15 10.40 1.08 -17.86
N LEU A 16 9.59 0.11 -18.30
CA LEU A 16 8.27 -0.14 -17.71
C LEU A 16 8.36 -0.52 -16.23
N ALA A 17 9.26 -1.44 -15.88
CA ALA A 17 9.47 -1.85 -14.49
C ALA A 17 9.89 -0.66 -13.61
N TYR A 18 10.78 0.19 -14.11
CA TYR A 18 11.20 1.41 -13.42
C TYR A 18 10.06 2.41 -13.24
N ALA A 19 9.25 2.64 -14.28
CA ALA A 19 8.09 3.52 -14.20
C ALA A 19 7.06 3.02 -13.17
N VAL A 20 6.75 1.72 -13.20
CA VAL A 20 5.85 1.07 -12.23
C VAL A 20 6.39 1.19 -10.81
N TRP A 21 7.70 0.97 -10.61
CA TRP A 21 8.33 1.11 -9.31
C TRP A 21 8.25 2.55 -8.79
N ARG A 22 8.59 3.54 -9.64
CA ARG A 22 8.56 4.96 -9.29
C ARG A 22 7.15 5.42 -8.92
N CYS A 23 6.13 5.05 -9.70
CA CYS A 23 4.74 5.34 -9.39
C CYS A 23 4.32 4.68 -8.07
N SER A 24 4.63 3.40 -7.87
CA SER A 24 4.29 2.66 -6.66
C SER A 24 4.87 3.30 -5.40
N HIS A 25 6.13 3.73 -5.47
CA HIS A 25 6.82 4.41 -4.39
C HIS A 25 6.27 5.82 -4.13
N TRP A 26 5.91 6.58 -5.18
CA TRP A 26 5.25 7.87 -5.03
C TRP A 26 3.88 7.74 -4.34
N PHE A 27 3.06 6.77 -4.76
CA PHE A 27 1.80 6.44 -4.08
C PHE A 27 2.02 5.97 -2.65
N TRP A 28 3.12 5.28 -2.35
CA TRP A 28 3.48 4.89 -0.98
C TRP A 28 3.79 6.09 -0.10
N ARG A 29 4.60 7.04 -0.58
CA ARG A 29 4.90 8.28 0.16
C ARG A 29 3.66 9.12 0.45
N ARG A 30 2.65 9.09 -0.43
CA ARG A 30 1.39 9.83 -0.26
C ARG A 30 0.39 9.12 0.68
N SER A 31 0.61 7.83 0.96
CA SER A 31 -0.26 7.09 1.89
C SER A 31 0.04 7.54 3.33
N PRO A 32 -0.98 7.79 4.17
CA PRO A 32 -0.80 8.26 5.53
C PRO A 32 -0.16 7.18 6.41
N THR A 33 0.55 7.57 7.47
CA THR A 33 0.94 6.65 8.55
C THR A 33 -0.27 6.26 9.40
N LEU A 34 -0.13 5.26 10.27
CA LEU A 34 -1.20 4.85 11.19
C LEU A 34 -1.69 6.03 12.04
N ASN A 35 -0.76 6.82 12.58
CA ASN A 35 -1.08 7.98 13.41
C ASN A 35 -1.82 9.07 12.61
N GLU A 36 -1.37 9.38 11.40
CA GLU A 36 -2.06 10.34 10.51
C GLU A 36 -3.47 9.84 10.12
N TYR A 37 -3.61 8.55 9.86
CA TYR A 37 -4.90 7.92 9.55
C TYR A 37 -5.87 8.03 10.74
N LEU A 38 -5.42 7.67 11.95
CA LEU A 38 -6.22 7.76 13.17
C LEU A 38 -6.55 9.21 13.55
N ALA A 39 -5.63 10.16 13.30
CA ALA A 39 -5.88 11.58 13.50
C ALA A 39 -6.98 12.11 12.59
N LYS A 40 -7.04 11.62 11.34
CA LYS A 40 -8.08 11.99 10.37
C LYS A 40 -9.41 11.27 10.60
N HIS A 41 -9.35 10.03 11.09
CA HIS A 41 -10.49 9.14 11.26
C HIS A 41 -10.61 8.67 12.70
N VAL A 42 -10.88 9.60 13.63
CA VAL A 42 -10.96 9.31 15.07
C VAL A 42 -12.04 8.26 15.38
N ALA A 43 -13.16 8.27 14.66
CA ALA A 43 -14.22 7.26 14.80
C ALA A 43 -13.78 5.83 14.41
N CYS A 44 -12.67 5.69 13.69
CA CYS A 44 -12.07 4.39 13.36
C CYS A 44 -11.09 3.91 14.44
N LYS A 45 -10.85 4.68 15.51
CA LYS A 45 -10.01 4.26 16.64
C LYS A 45 -10.89 3.57 17.69
N GLY A 46 -10.66 2.29 17.93
CA GLY A 46 -11.23 1.57 19.08
C GLY A 46 -10.14 1.10 20.03
N GLU A 47 -10.52 0.62 21.21
CA GLU A 47 -9.58 0.02 22.16
C GLU A 47 -8.97 -1.25 21.57
N GLY A 48 -7.69 -1.20 21.20
CA GLY A 48 -6.98 -2.33 20.59
C GLY A 48 -7.45 -2.72 19.19
N VAL A 49 -8.34 -1.93 18.57
CA VAL A 49 -8.87 -2.18 17.22
C VAL A 49 -8.83 -0.93 16.34
N VAL A 50 -8.80 -1.13 15.03
CA VAL A 50 -8.83 -0.06 14.04
C VAL A 50 -9.82 -0.36 12.92
N GLY A 51 -10.65 0.62 12.61
CA GLY A 51 -11.69 0.56 11.61
C GLY A 51 -11.23 1.00 10.22
N CYS A 52 -11.81 0.42 9.19
CA CYS A 52 -11.77 0.96 7.85
C CYS A 52 -12.79 2.09 7.69
N TYR A 53 -12.33 3.30 7.37
CA TYR A 53 -13.20 4.48 7.18
C TYR A 53 -14.24 4.31 6.06
N ARG A 54 -14.01 3.39 5.12
CA ARG A 54 -14.87 3.20 3.95
C ARG A 54 -15.99 2.19 4.16
N CYS A 55 -15.70 1.07 4.83
CA CYS A 55 -16.65 -0.03 5.00
C CYS A 55 -17.02 -0.31 6.47
N GLY A 56 -16.39 0.37 7.42
CA GLY A 56 -16.69 0.23 8.84
C GLY A 56 -16.20 -1.07 9.48
N THR A 57 -15.53 -1.97 8.75
CA THR A 57 -14.96 -3.20 9.35
C THR A 57 -13.81 -2.85 10.28
N PHE A 58 -13.85 -3.38 11.51
CA PHE A 58 -12.80 -3.24 12.51
C PHE A 58 -11.87 -4.45 12.53
N TYR A 59 -10.59 -4.18 12.74
CA TYR A 59 -9.52 -5.16 12.80
C TYR A 59 -8.75 -5.00 14.10
N PRO A 60 -8.30 -6.09 14.74
CA PRO A 60 -7.40 -5.99 15.88
C PRO A 60 -6.09 -5.32 15.46
N LEU A 61 -5.60 -4.39 16.30
CA LEU A 61 -4.33 -3.68 16.11
C LEU A 61 -3.15 -4.57 16.51
N THR A 62 -3.08 -5.80 16.01
CA THR A 62 -1.95 -6.71 16.24
C THR A 62 -0.84 -6.42 15.24
N LYS A 63 0.43 -6.55 15.68
CA LYS A 63 1.63 -6.32 14.83
C LYS A 63 1.68 -7.23 13.58
N GLU A 64 0.86 -8.28 13.54
CA GLU A 64 0.97 -9.39 12.60
C GLU A 64 -0.11 -9.39 11.50
N HIS A 65 -1.17 -8.59 11.58
CA HIS A 65 -2.40 -8.81 10.79
C HIS A 65 -2.69 -7.82 9.67
N LEU A 66 -1.67 -7.11 9.22
CA LEU A 66 -1.79 -6.35 7.99
C LEU A 66 -1.15 -7.15 6.88
N TYR A 67 -1.91 -7.49 5.84
CA TYR A 67 -1.36 -7.89 4.55
C TYR A 67 -0.43 -6.77 4.07
N ALA A 68 0.84 -6.83 4.47
CA ALA A 68 1.84 -5.83 4.17
C ALA A 68 2.30 -6.02 2.73
N VAL A 69 1.43 -5.69 1.78
CA VAL A 69 1.84 -5.61 0.38
C VAL A 69 2.63 -4.32 0.25
N ARG A 70 3.96 -4.44 0.16
CA ARG A 70 4.89 -3.30 0.04
C ARG A 70 4.74 -2.30 1.21
N CYS A 71 4.66 -2.81 2.44
CA CYS A 71 4.55 -2.00 3.66
C CYS A 71 3.29 -1.10 3.69
N LYS A 72 2.17 -1.58 3.15
CA LYS A 72 0.87 -0.91 3.25
C LYS A 72 -0.17 -1.81 3.88
N THR A 73 -1.02 -1.20 4.68
CA THR A 73 -2.23 -1.77 5.24
C THR A 73 -3.36 -1.67 4.24
N LEU A 74 -4.04 -2.79 3.98
CA LEU A 74 -5.28 -2.80 3.22
C LEU A 74 -6.41 -3.39 4.05
N CYS A 75 -7.60 -2.82 3.91
CA CYS A 75 -8.82 -3.43 4.41
C CYS A 75 -9.05 -4.78 3.72
N SER A 76 -9.33 -5.85 4.47
CA SER A 76 -9.53 -7.18 3.89
C SER A 76 -10.82 -7.25 3.06
N CYS A 77 -11.88 -6.55 3.49
CA CYS A 77 -13.19 -6.48 2.83
C CYS A 77 -13.15 -5.66 1.52
N CYS A 78 -12.82 -4.37 1.60
CA CYS A 78 -12.96 -3.44 0.47
C CYS A 78 -11.64 -3.12 -0.25
N LYS A 79 -10.54 -3.78 0.13
CA LYS A 79 -9.18 -3.60 -0.41
C LYS A 79 -8.69 -2.15 -0.43
N THR A 80 -9.32 -1.27 0.35
CA THR A 80 -8.93 0.13 0.45
C THR A 80 -7.64 0.23 1.27
N VAL A 81 -6.68 0.99 0.75
CA VAL A 81 -5.43 1.31 1.46
C VAL A 81 -5.77 2.20 2.65
N LEU A 82 -5.41 1.75 3.85
CA LEU A 82 -5.71 2.48 5.09
C LEU A 82 -4.53 3.35 5.50
N TRP A 83 -3.38 2.74 5.76
CA TRP A 83 -2.13 3.44 6.08
C TRP A 83 -0.91 2.68 5.54
N ARG A 84 0.26 3.32 5.60
CA ARG A 84 1.56 2.68 5.40
C ARG A 84 2.16 2.25 6.73
N SER A 85 2.88 1.12 6.72
CA SER A 85 3.77 0.75 7.81
C SER A 85 5.02 1.64 7.75
N GLU A 86 5.42 2.18 8.89
CA GLU A 86 6.73 2.80 9.05
C GLU A 86 7.78 1.68 9.03
N VAL A 87 8.84 1.88 8.23
CA VAL A 87 9.97 0.94 8.12
C VAL A 87 10.92 1.17 9.28
#